data_AF-A0A5N3CQK5-F1
#
_entry.id   AF-A0A5N3CQK5-F1
#
_cell.length_a   1.000
_cell.length_b   1.000
_cell.length_c   1.000
_cell.angle_alpha   90.00
_cell.angle_beta   90.00
_cell.angle_gamma   90.00
#
_symmetry.space_group_name_H-M   'P 1'
#
loop_
_entity.id
_entity.type
_entity.pdbx_description
1 polymer ?
#
loop_
_entity_poly.entity_id
_entity_poly.type
_entity_poly.pdbx_seq_one_letter_code
_entity_poly.pdbx_strand_id
1 'polypeptide(L)'
;PIDTLKTRDLLPMLVKMTEKGIGATTSRVKTTMASVFRYAVQHGIVDYNPAHDLKGAITNPKVRHRPALPLERLPELLAKTRNYTGRPLTRLAVLFSLHTFVRSSELRHARWEEIDIENGLWTIPG
;
A
#
# COMPACT_ATOMS: atom_id res chain seq x y z
N PRO A 1 -15.07 -25.11 6.81
CA PRO A 1 -13.75 -25.47 7.39
C PRO A 1 -12.67 -25.31 6.31
N ILE A 2 -11.37 -25.18 6.66
CA ILE A 2 -10.33 -24.92 5.64
C ILE A 2 -10.03 -26.14 4.77
N ASP A 3 -10.12 -27.33 5.36
CA ASP A 3 -10.01 -28.66 4.75
C ASP A 3 -11.10 -28.96 3.70
N THR A 4 -12.23 -28.26 3.74
CA THR A 4 -13.29 -28.40 2.73
C THR A 4 -13.08 -27.53 1.49
N LEU A 5 -12.17 -26.55 1.54
CA LEU A 5 -12.00 -25.56 0.46
C LEU A 5 -11.19 -26.12 -0.70
N LYS A 6 -11.69 -25.92 -1.93
CA LYS A 6 -11.04 -26.31 -3.18
C LYS A 6 -10.80 -25.09 -4.07
N THR A 7 -9.98 -25.25 -5.11
CA THR A 7 -9.65 -24.19 -6.08
C THR A 7 -10.90 -23.50 -6.66
N ARG A 8 -11.97 -24.27 -6.90
CA ARG A 8 -13.26 -23.77 -7.41
C ARG A 8 -13.96 -22.78 -6.47
N ASP A 9 -13.70 -22.86 -5.18
CA ASP A 9 -14.30 -21.99 -4.16
C ASP A 9 -13.53 -20.67 -4.05
N LEU A 10 -12.24 -20.70 -4.40
CA LEU A 10 -11.31 -19.56 -4.31
C LEU A 10 -11.38 -18.67 -5.55
N LEU A 11 -11.55 -19.28 -6.74
CA LEU A 11 -11.45 -18.61 -8.02
C LEU A 11 -12.53 -17.52 -8.24
N PRO A 12 -13.82 -17.73 -7.95
CA PRO A 12 -14.88 -16.75 -8.26
C PRO A 12 -14.66 -15.39 -7.60
N MET A 13 -14.14 -15.39 -6.37
CA MET A 13 -13.83 -14.17 -5.64
C MET A 13 -12.72 -13.38 -6.33
N LEU A 14 -11.65 -14.04 -6.76
CA LEU A 14 -10.52 -13.40 -7.42
C LEU A 14 -10.87 -12.90 -8.82
N VAL A 15 -11.72 -13.63 -9.55
CA VAL A 15 -12.29 -13.18 -10.84
C VAL A 15 -13.08 -11.88 -10.64
N LYS A 16 -14.02 -11.87 -9.69
CA LYS A 16 -14.83 -10.68 -9.36
C LYS A 16 -13.97 -9.47 -8.95
N MET A 17 -12.87 -9.69 -8.23
CA MET A 17 -11.93 -8.60 -7.89
C MET A 17 -11.17 -8.11 -9.13
N THR A 18 -10.82 -9.00 -10.04
CA THR A 18 -10.11 -8.66 -11.28
C THR A 18 -11.01 -7.84 -12.21
N GLU A 19 -12.26 -8.23 -12.35
CA GLU A 19 -13.28 -7.50 -13.12
C GLU A 19 -13.53 -6.08 -12.58
N LYS A 20 -13.37 -5.88 -11.26
CA LYS A 20 -13.42 -4.56 -10.62
C LYS A 20 -12.18 -3.69 -10.88
N GLY A 21 -11.17 -4.20 -11.58
CA GLY A 21 -9.93 -3.45 -11.90
C GLY A 21 -8.97 -3.27 -10.71
N ILE A 22 -9.18 -3.93 -9.57
CA ILE A 22 -8.35 -3.80 -8.36
C ILE A 22 -7.22 -4.82 -8.30
N GLY A 23 -6.56 -5.10 -9.41
CA GLY A 23 -5.71 -6.28 -9.52
C GLY A 23 -4.46 -6.29 -8.64
N ALA A 24 -3.94 -5.14 -8.19
CA ALA A 24 -2.86 -5.10 -7.20
C ALA A 24 -3.31 -5.69 -5.86
N THR A 25 -4.55 -5.38 -5.46
CA THR A 25 -5.21 -5.99 -4.29
C THR A 25 -5.49 -7.47 -4.54
N THR A 26 -6.00 -7.84 -5.72
CA THR A 26 -6.24 -9.24 -6.09
C THR A 26 -4.97 -10.10 -5.96
N SER A 27 -3.84 -9.60 -6.47
CA SER A 27 -2.54 -10.27 -6.38
C SER A 27 -2.10 -10.48 -4.94
N ARG A 28 -2.25 -9.46 -4.08
CA ARG A 28 -1.97 -9.57 -2.64
C ARG A 28 -2.86 -10.59 -1.96
N VAL A 29 -4.17 -10.56 -2.21
CA VAL A 29 -5.13 -11.52 -1.64
C VAL A 29 -4.76 -12.95 -2.03
N LYS A 30 -4.44 -13.20 -3.31
CA LYS A 30 -3.98 -14.51 -3.76
C LYS A 30 -2.72 -14.98 -3.01
N THR A 31 -1.72 -14.11 -2.87
CA THR A 31 -0.47 -14.43 -2.14
C THR A 31 -0.76 -14.73 -0.67
N THR A 32 -1.63 -13.96 -0.02
CA THR A 32 -2.06 -14.21 1.35
C THR A 32 -2.77 -15.55 1.48
N MET A 33 -3.71 -15.87 0.60
CA MET A 33 -4.40 -17.16 0.58
C MET A 33 -3.41 -18.32 0.44
N ALA A 34 -2.47 -18.21 -0.51
CA ALA A 34 -1.43 -19.23 -0.67
C ALA A 34 -0.57 -19.40 0.58
N SER A 35 -0.32 -18.33 1.33
CA SER A 35 0.44 -18.38 2.59
C SER A 35 -0.36 -19.04 3.72
N VAL A 36 -1.66 -18.76 3.82
CA VAL A 36 -2.56 -19.39 4.79
C VAL A 36 -2.67 -20.90 4.55
N PHE A 37 -2.91 -21.33 3.30
CA PHE A 37 -2.94 -22.75 2.97
C PHE A 37 -1.58 -23.43 3.12
N ARG A 38 -0.47 -22.72 2.83
CA ARG A 38 0.88 -23.23 3.11
C ARG A 38 1.06 -23.55 4.60
N TYR A 39 0.63 -22.65 5.47
CA TYR A 39 0.64 -22.90 6.92
C TYR A 39 -0.18 -24.14 7.28
N ALA A 40 -1.39 -24.26 6.73
CA ALA A 40 -2.27 -25.41 6.99
C ALA A 40 -1.65 -26.74 6.53
N VAL A 41 -0.96 -26.76 5.38
CA VAL A 41 -0.21 -27.93 4.89
C VAL A 41 0.93 -28.29 5.84
N GLN A 42 1.72 -27.31 6.28
CA GLN A 42 2.85 -27.54 7.20
C GLN A 42 2.42 -28.13 8.55
N HIS A 43 1.17 -27.91 8.96
CA HIS A 43 0.62 -28.43 10.20
C HIS A 43 -0.28 -29.67 10.00
N GLY A 44 -0.33 -30.23 8.79
CA GLY A 44 -1.13 -31.42 8.49
C GLY A 44 -2.65 -31.21 8.57
N ILE A 45 -3.13 -29.96 8.52
CA ILE A 45 -4.57 -29.63 8.54
C ILE A 45 -5.20 -29.93 7.17
N VAL A 46 -4.43 -29.73 6.09
CA VAL A 46 -4.81 -30.04 4.71
C VAL A 46 -3.62 -30.67 4.00
N ASP A 47 -3.87 -31.59 3.06
CA ASP A 47 -2.79 -32.26 2.32
C ASP A 47 -2.27 -31.43 1.14
N TYR A 48 -3.09 -30.49 0.66
CA TYR A 48 -2.81 -29.73 -0.55
C TYR A 48 -3.22 -28.27 -0.42
N ASN A 49 -2.46 -27.39 -1.07
CA ASN A 49 -2.75 -25.97 -1.14
C ASN A 49 -3.49 -25.63 -2.45
N PRO A 50 -4.83 -25.48 -2.44
CA PRO A 50 -5.64 -25.17 -3.62
C PRO A 50 -5.33 -23.81 -4.26
N ALA A 51 -4.62 -22.91 -3.56
CA ALA A 51 -4.26 -21.61 -4.11
C ALA A 51 -3.14 -21.69 -5.17
N HIS A 52 -2.41 -22.81 -5.27
CA HIS A 52 -1.39 -23.01 -6.30
C HIS A 52 -1.98 -23.05 -7.71
N ASP A 53 -3.16 -23.65 -7.87
CA ASP A 53 -3.84 -23.78 -9.16
C ASP A 53 -4.55 -22.50 -9.63
N LEU A 54 -4.49 -21.44 -8.83
CA LEU A 54 -4.99 -20.11 -9.22
C LEU A 54 -3.99 -19.35 -10.11
N LYS A 55 -2.84 -19.96 -10.45
CA LYS A 55 -1.85 -19.39 -11.38
C LYS A 55 -2.38 -19.47 -12.82
N GLY A 56 -2.33 -18.35 -13.54
CA GLY A 56 -2.86 -18.25 -14.91
C GLY A 56 -4.36 -17.96 -15.00
N ALA A 57 -5.15 -18.33 -14.00
CA ALA A 57 -6.59 -18.06 -13.98
C ALA A 57 -6.96 -16.59 -13.74
N ILE A 58 -5.99 -15.76 -13.36
CA ILE A 58 -6.16 -14.34 -13.07
C ILE A 58 -5.13 -13.55 -13.89
N THR A 59 -5.61 -12.70 -14.79
CA THR A 59 -4.77 -11.74 -15.51
C THR A 59 -4.27 -10.69 -14.52
N ASN A 60 -2.95 -10.58 -14.36
CA ASN A 60 -2.39 -9.49 -13.58
C ASN A 60 -2.77 -8.15 -14.24
N PRO A 61 -3.23 -7.16 -13.47
CA PRO A 61 -3.48 -5.84 -14.03
C PRO A 61 -2.16 -5.27 -14.57
N LYS A 62 -2.24 -4.46 -15.61
CA LYS A 62 -1.07 -3.68 -16.04
C LYS A 62 -0.65 -2.76 -14.89
N VAL A 63 0.62 -2.84 -14.50
CA VAL A 63 1.19 -1.95 -13.48
C VAL A 63 1.14 -0.53 -14.03
N ARG A 64 0.39 0.35 -13.35
CA ARG A 64 0.41 1.78 -13.64
C ARG A 64 1.40 2.44 -12.68
N HIS A 65 2.57 2.78 -13.21
CA HIS A 65 3.56 3.54 -12.47
C HIS A 65 3.05 4.96 -12.18
N ARG A 66 3.37 5.48 -10.99
CA ARG A 66 3.13 6.88 -10.65
C ARG A 66 4.40 7.65 -11.02
N PRO A 67 4.37 8.48 -12.07
CA PRO A 67 5.56 9.21 -12.48
C PRO A 67 5.97 10.19 -11.38
N ALA A 68 7.29 10.35 -11.20
CA ALA A 68 7.82 11.42 -10.38
C ALA A 68 7.41 12.78 -10.98
N LEU A 69 7.24 13.78 -10.12
CA LEU A 69 7.01 15.14 -10.58
C LEU A 69 8.30 15.64 -11.26
N PRO A 70 8.25 16.12 -12.52
CA PRO A 70 9.40 16.76 -13.16
C PRO A 70 9.86 17.98 -12.35
N LEU A 71 11.17 18.18 -12.25
CA LEU A 71 11.75 19.23 -11.39
C LEU A 71 11.30 20.63 -11.84
N GLU A 72 11.11 20.82 -13.14
CA GLU A 72 10.65 22.06 -13.78
C GLU A 72 9.25 22.45 -13.31
N ARG A 73 8.46 21.50 -12.81
CA ARG A 73 7.11 21.72 -12.29
C ARG A 73 7.06 21.95 -10.78
N LEU A 74 8.20 21.90 -10.09
CA LEU A 74 8.26 22.19 -8.66
C LEU A 74 7.78 23.63 -8.32
N PRO A 75 8.11 24.68 -9.10
CA PRO A 75 7.56 26.02 -8.85
C PRO A 75 6.03 26.07 -8.94
N GLU A 76 5.44 25.34 -9.91
CA GLU A 76 3.99 25.23 -10.06
C GLU A 76 3.35 24.57 -8.83
N LEU A 77 3.94 23.48 -8.33
CA LEU A 77 3.47 22.79 -7.13
C LEU A 77 3.52 23.73 -5.92
N LEU A 78 4.65 24.40 -5.68
CA LEU A 78 4.82 25.30 -4.54
C LEU A 78 3.83 26.46 -4.59
N ALA A 79 3.60 27.05 -5.76
CA ALA A 79 2.60 28.09 -5.94
C ALA A 79 1.18 27.60 -5.61
N LYS A 80 0.79 26.43 -6.12
CA LYS A 80 -0.52 25.81 -5.83
C LYS A 80 -0.68 25.47 -4.34
N THR A 81 0.35 24.94 -3.69
CA THR A 81 0.32 24.63 -2.26
C THR A 81 0.20 25.89 -1.42
N ARG A 82 0.93 26.97 -1.73
CA ARG A 82 0.84 28.25 -1.01
C ARG A 82 -0.54 28.88 -1.14
N ASN A 83 -1.14 28.83 -2.33
CA ASN A 83 -2.46 29.37 -2.63
C ASN A 83 -3.63 28.46 -2.20
N TYR A 84 -3.35 27.30 -1.60
CA TYR A 84 -4.40 26.41 -1.11
C TYR A 84 -5.19 27.09 0.04
N THR A 85 -6.50 27.26 -0.17
CA THR A 85 -7.43 27.93 0.75
C THR A 85 -8.15 26.99 1.71
N GLY A 86 -7.84 25.69 1.67
CA GLY A 86 -8.39 24.73 2.61
C GLY A 86 -7.70 24.75 3.97
N ARG A 87 -7.63 23.61 4.65
CA ARG A 87 -7.07 23.52 6.00
C ARG A 87 -5.58 23.96 6.03
N PRO A 88 -5.19 24.93 6.88
CA PRO A 88 -3.80 25.36 7.01
C PRO A 88 -2.85 24.22 7.35
N LEU A 89 -3.30 23.27 8.19
CA LEU A 89 -2.52 22.08 8.54
C LEU A 89 -2.15 21.23 7.33
N THR A 90 -3.07 21.04 6.38
CA THR A 90 -2.79 20.30 5.13
C THR A 90 -1.72 21.02 4.32
N ARG A 91 -1.79 22.35 4.21
CA ARG A 91 -0.78 23.16 3.50
C ARG A 91 0.60 23.01 4.15
N LEU A 92 0.67 23.19 5.47
CA LEU A 92 1.92 23.08 6.23
C LEU A 92 2.50 21.66 6.16
N ALA A 93 1.67 20.63 6.29
CA ALA A 93 2.10 19.23 6.18
C ALA A 93 2.70 18.92 4.80
N VAL A 94 2.08 19.42 3.72
CA VAL A 94 2.63 19.23 2.36
C VAL A 94 3.97 19.94 2.22
N LEU A 95 4.09 21.19 2.66
CA LEU A 95 5.36 21.92 2.61
C LEU A 95 6.44 21.24 3.46
N PHE A 96 6.10 20.81 4.67
CA PHE A 96 7.03 20.12 5.55
C PHE A 96 7.50 18.78 4.97
N SER A 97 6.60 18.05 4.31
CA SER A 97 6.96 16.81 3.58
C SER A 97 7.92 17.05 2.42
N LEU A 98 7.84 18.22 1.75
CA LEU A 98 8.78 18.61 0.69
C LEU A 98 10.16 19.01 1.21
N HIS A 99 10.26 19.42 2.48
CA HIS A 99 11.53 19.75 3.11
C HIS A 99 12.23 18.53 3.73
N THR A 100 11.46 17.54 4.21
CA THR A 100 11.99 16.43 5.02
C THR A 100 11.94 15.08 4.32
N PHE A 101 11.10 14.91 3.28
CA PHE A 101 10.93 13.67 2.51
C PHE A 101 10.55 12.43 3.33
N VAL A 102 10.03 12.62 4.54
CA VAL A 102 9.56 11.54 5.41
C VAL A 102 8.31 10.86 4.86
N ARG A 103 8.03 9.66 5.33
CA ARG A 103 6.79 8.96 5.00
C ARG A 103 5.60 9.70 5.60
N SER A 104 4.47 9.65 4.89
CA SER A 104 3.25 10.31 5.36
C SER A 104 2.78 9.82 6.74
N SER A 105 3.09 8.59 7.12
CA SER A 105 2.79 8.04 8.45
C SER A 105 3.68 8.64 9.53
N GLU A 106 4.97 8.85 9.26
CA GLU A 106 5.92 9.48 10.19
C GLU A 106 5.46 10.92 10.46
N LEU A 107 5.16 11.68 9.40
CA LEU A 107 4.66 13.06 9.53
C LEU A 107 3.35 13.18 10.32
N ARG A 108 2.37 12.31 10.06
CA ARG A 108 1.06 12.41 10.71
C ARG A 108 1.06 12.02 12.19
N HIS A 109 2.02 11.20 12.61
CA HIS A 109 2.11 10.74 14.01
C HIS A 109 3.29 11.36 14.76
N ALA A 110 3.98 12.31 14.14
CA ALA A 110 5.10 13.04 14.73
C ALA A 110 4.69 13.67 16.06
N ARG A 111 5.59 13.61 17.03
CA ARG A 111 5.38 14.18 18.37
C ARG A 111 6.36 15.31 18.62
N TRP A 112 5.95 16.27 19.45
CA TRP A 112 6.82 17.39 19.81
C TRP A 112 8.12 16.96 20.49
N GLU A 113 8.10 15.85 21.23
CA GLU A 113 9.30 15.25 21.87
C GLU A 113 10.36 14.76 20.87
N GLU A 114 9.99 14.58 19.60
CA GLU A 114 10.91 14.15 18.54
C GLU A 114 11.64 15.33 17.87
N ILE A 115 11.18 16.56 18.10
CA ILE A 115 11.65 17.76 17.40
C ILE A 115 12.47 18.61 18.35
N ASP A 116 13.77 18.66 18.09
CA ASP A 116 14.69 19.60 18.70
C ASP A 116 14.79 20.84 17.80
N ILE A 117 14.06 21.89 18.18
CA ILE A 117 14.02 23.15 17.42
C ILE A 117 15.34 23.90 17.52
N GLU A 118 16.04 23.82 18.67
CA GLU A 118 17.31 24.54 18.90
C GLU A 118 18.41 24.01 17.97
N ASN A 119 18.46 22.69 17.79
CA ASN A 119 19.42 22.02 16.91
C ASN A 119 18.89 21.79 15.49
N GLY A 120 17.64 22.14 15.21
CA GLY A 120 17.00 21.92 13.90
C GLY A 120 16.91 20.44 13.52
N LEU A 121 16.75 19.56 14.50
CA LEU A 121 16.77 18.11 14.34
C LEU A 121 15.37 17.52 14.58
N TRP A 122 14.95 16.63 13.69
CA TRP A 122 13.79 15.78 13.91
C TRP A 122 14.22 14.32 13.92
N THR A 123 14.04 13.65 15.07
CA THR A 123 14.40 12.24 15.25
C THR A 123 13.16 11.37 15.10
N ILE A 124 13.07 10.63 14.00
CA ILE A 124 11.94 9.72 13.75
C ILE A 124 12.18 8.41 14.50
N PRO A 125 11.27 8.00 15.41
CA PRO A 125 11.40 6.72 16.10
C PRO A 125 11.21 5.55 15.12
N GLY A 126 12.01 4.49 15.32
CA GLY A 126 11.96 3.25 14.53
C GLY A 126 10.73 2.39 14.79
#